data_AF-A0A7X7TQJ7-F1
#
_entry.id   AF-A0A7X7TQJ7-F1
#
_cell.length_a   1.000
_cell.length_b   1.000
_cell.length_c   1.000
_cell.angle_alpha   90.00
_cell.angle_beta   90.00
_cell.angle_gamma   90.00
#
_symmetry.space_group_name_H-M   'P 1'
#
loop_
_entity.id
_entity.type
_entity.pdbx_description
1 polymer ?
#
loop_
_entity_poly.entity_id
_entity_poly.type
_entity_poly.pdbx_seq_one_letter_code
_entity_poly.pdbx_strand_id
1 'polypeptide(L)'
;VGWFATDRFLPKDSVCVYTFIPNREVTLIESDDEQYLAKRARISSIKDTWKPGVDYAPLIALAKEKQALPEKEEGKGDFEFIIDDHHTYHKLSDFKSPTAGELFAKALTLQETLDRYQAELAAKREQYAESNAADKNKLADAILSLEKDTEALYKEIQQLTLQARNEEIRNMSR
;
A
#
# COMPACT_ATOMS: atom_id res chain seq x y z
N VAL A 1 -1.20 4.53 23.07
CA VAL A 1 -0.16 3.99 22.16
C VAL A 1 -0.46 4.50 20.77
N GLY A 2 0.54 5.01 20.05
CA GLY A 2 0.41 5.50 18.67
C GLY A 2 1.24 4.66 17.69
N TRP A 3 0.94 4.80 16.40
CA TRP A 3 1.64 4.12 15.31
C TRP A 3 2.19 5.14 14.31
N PHE A 4 3.37 4.85 13.79
CA PHE A 4 4.04 5.64 12.76
C PHE A 4 4.63 4.69 11.71
N ALA A 5 4.40 4.96 10.43
CA ALA A 5 4.85 4.10 9.34
C ALA A 5 5.92 4.82 8.50
N THR A 6 6.97 4.11 8.12
CA THR A 6 8.07 4.64 7.28
C THR A 6 8.70 3.51 6.45
N ASP A 7 9.16 3.83 5.25
CA ASP A 7 9.89 2.94 4.33
C ASP A 7 11.41 2.89 4.60
N ARG A 8 11.90 3.73 5.52
CA ARG A 8 13.29 3.78 5.96
C ARG A 8 13.87 2.39 6.26
N PHE A 9 15.02 2.09 5.64
CA PHE A 9 15.77 0.83 5.77
C PHE A 9 15.03 -0.44 5.28
N LEU A 10 14.00 -0.29 4.44
CA LEU A 10 13.29 -1.42 3.88
C LEU A 10 13.52 -1.56 2.36
N PRO A 11 13.29 -2.78 1.82
CA PRO A 11 13.20 -2.99 0.38
C PRO A 11 12.11 -2.12 -0.26
N LYS A 12 12.21 -1.95 -1.58
CA LYS A 12 11.16 -1.30 -2.37
C LYS A 12 9.82 -1.99 -2.12
N ASP A 13 8.75 -1.21 -2.03
CA ASP A 13 7.37 -1.67 -1.80
C ASP A 13 7.13 -2.32 -0.41
N SER A 14 7.93 -1.96 0.60
CA SER A 14 7.75 -2.38 2.00
C SER A 14 7.68 -1.19 2.96
N VAL A 15 6.92 -1.33 4.05
CA VAL A 15 6.79 -0.30 5.10
C VAL A 15 7.01 -0.88 6.51
N CYS A 16 7.70 -0.13 7.36
CA CYS A 16 7.97 -0.47 8.75
C CYS A 16 7.00 0.32 9.63
N VAL A 17 6.26 -0.39 10.49
CA VAL A 17 5.34 0.24 11.44
C VAL A 17 5.99 0.26 12.82
N TYR A 18 6.22 1.47 13.33
CA TYR A 18 6.72 1.74 14.67
C TYR A 18 5.60 2.06 15.63
N THR A 19 5.73 1.55 16.85
CA THR A 19 4.81 1.83 17.94
C THR A 19 5.47 2.79 18.92
N PHE A 20 4.78 3.87 19.31
CA PHE A 20 5.32 4.86 20.23
C PHE A 20 4.33 5.28 21.32
N ILE A 21 4.84 5.89 22.38
CA ILE A 21 4.04 6.50 23.45
C ILE A 21 3.97 8.00 23.12
N PRO A 22 2.79 8.57 22.89
CA PRO A 22 2.68 10.00 22.60
C PRO A 22 3.12 10.80 23.82
N ASN A 23 4.03 11.75 23.59
CA ASN A 23 4.41 12.72 24.61
C ASN A 23 3.33 13.80 24.69
N ARG A 24 3.05 14.29 25.90
CA ARG A 24 2.17 15.45 26.10
C ARG A 24 2.81 16.75 25.60
N GLU A 25 4.13 16.83 25.67
CA GLU A 25 4.93 17.99 25.26
C GLU A 25 6.17 17.50 24.48
N VAL A 26 6.62 18.29 23.52
CA VAL A 26 7.83 17.98 22.75
C VAL A 26 9.05 18.28 23.61
N THR A 27 9.84 17.25 23.91
CA THR A 27 11.10 17.38 24.63
C THR A 27 12.26 17.12 23.68
N LEU A 28 13.19 18.07 23.58
CA LEU A 28 14.43 17.88 22.83
C LEU A 28 15.34 16.92 23.60
N ILE A 29 15.96 15.99 22.87
CA ILE A 29 16.96 15.07 23.43
C ILE A 29 18.33 15.68 23.16
N GLU A 30 18.99 16.14 24.22
CA GLU A 30 20.34 16.70 24.19
C GLU A 30 21.29 15.75 24.92
N SER A 31 22.44 15.45 24.30
CA SER A 31 23.48 14.60 24.88
C SER A 31 24.80 14.81 24.12
N ASP A 32 25.91 14.79 24.84
CA ASP A 32 27.26 14.82 24.25
C ASP A 32 27.70 13.44 23.71
N ASP A 33 26.90 12.39 23.98
CA ASP A 33 27.14 11.06 23.43
C ASP A 33 26.55 10.94 22.02
N GLU A 34 27.43 11.05 21.02
CA GLU A 34 27.06 10.95 19.61
C GLU A 34 26.43 9.59 19.27
N GLN A 35 26.86 8.49 19.91
CA GLN A 35 26.27 7.17 19.66
C GLN A 35 24.85 7.08 20.23
N TYR A 36 24.61 7.69 21.38
CA TYR A 36 23.28 7.79 21.98
C TYR A 36 22.32 8.57 21.07
N LEU A 37 22.74 9.72 20.56
CA LEU A 37 21.94 10.51 19.61
C LEU A 37 21.71 9.76 18.30
N ALA A 38 22.75 9.16 17.72
CA ALA A 38 22.66 8.45 16.44
C ALA A 38 21.70 7.26 16.48
N LYS A 39 21.73 6.45 17.55
CA LYS A 39 20.83 5.29 17.72
C LYS A 39 19.36 5.73 17.78
N ARG A 40 19.06 6.82 18.49
CA ARG A 40 17.71 7.39 18.59
C ARG A 40 17.23 8.03 17.29
N ALA A 41 18.11 8.72 16.57
CA ALA A 41 17.79 9.31 15.28
C ALA A 41 17.50 8.26 14.20
N ARG A 42 18.22 7.13 14.23
CA ARG A 42 18.01 6.01 13.30
C ARG A 42 16.69 5.30 13.51
N ILE A 43 16.17 5.28 14.75
CA ILE A 43 14.94 4.55 15.11
C ILE A 43 15.05 3.06 14.73
N SER A 44 16.25 2.47 14.77
CA SER A 44 16.48 1.07 14.42
C SER A 44 16.01 0.09 15.51
N SER A 45 15.88 0.57 16.75
CA SER A 45 15.48 -0.23 17.90
C SER A 45 14.67 0.63 18.86
N ILE A 46 13.40 0.27 19.11
CA ILE A 46 12.57 0.96 20.09
C ILE A 46 13.14 0.82 21.52
N LYS A 47 13.90 -0.24 21.80
CA LYS A 47 14.52 -0.47 23.12
C LYS A 47 15.53 0.61 23.47
N ASP A 48 16.13 1.25 22.46
CA ASP A 48 17.07 2.35 22.66
C ASP A 48 16.38 3.58 23.27
N THR A 49 15.04 3.63 23.24
CA THR A 49 14.24 4.70 23.83
C THR A 49 13.69 4.41 25.22
N TRP A 50 13.87 3.19 25.73
CA TRP A 50 13.25 2.75 26.97
C TRP A 50 13.91 3.38 28.19
N LYS A 51 13.08 3.79 29.15
CA LYS A 51 13.56 4.30 30.44
C LYS A 51 14.07 3.12 31.28
N PRO A 52 15.23 3.26 31.95
CA PRO A 52 15.73 2.23 32.85
C PRO A 52 14.70 1.87 33.92
N GLY A 53 14.52 0.57 34.18
CA GLY A 53 13.62 0.07 35.23
C GLY A 53 12.12 0.14 34.92
N VAL A 54 11.73 0.55 33.73
CA VAL A 54 10.31 0.56 33.31
C VAL A 54 9.99 -0.70 32.51
N ASP A 55 8.93 -1.41 32.91
CA ASP A 55 8.41 -2.54 32.17
C ASP A 55 7.46 -2.09 31.05
N TYR A 56 7.87 -2.32 29.81
CA TYR A 56 7.08 -2.02 28.62
C TYR A 56 6.32 -3.25 28.08
N ALA A 57 6.47 -4.44 28.68
CA ALA A 57 5.82 -5.67 28.21
C ALA A 57 4.28 -5.55 28.07
N PRO A 58 3.54 -4.91 29.01
CA PRO A 58 2.10 -4.73 28.87
C PRO A 58 1.72 -3.85 27.67
N LEU A 59 2.50 -2.80 27.40
CA LEU A 59 2.26 -1.90 26.27
C LEU A 59 2.56 -2.57 24.92
N ILE A 60 3.59 -3.43 24.89
CA ILE A 60 3.91 -4.25 23.72
C ILE A 60 2.78 -5.27 23.47
N ALA A 61 2.28 -5.92 24.52
CA ALA A 61 1.16 -6.84 24.42
C ALA A 61 -0.10 -6.13 23.88
N LEU A 62 -0.46 -4.98 24.43
CA LEU A 62 -1.60 -4.19 23.97
C LEU A 62 -1.45 -3.74 22.50
N ALA A 63 -0.23 -3.37 22.09
CA ALA A 63 0.05 -2.98 20.71
C ALA A 63 -0.09 -4.16 19.73
N LYS A 64 0.24 -5.38 20.17
CA LYS A 64 0.12 -6.61 19.39
C LYS A 64 -1.29 -7.18 19.37
N GLU A 65 -2.05 -7.03 20.46
CA GLU A 65 -3.44 -7.48 20.55
C GLU A 65 -4.33 -6.73 19.56
N LYS A 66 -4.11 -5.41 19.39
CA LYS A 66 -4.75 -4.63 18.32
C LYS A 66 -4.23 -4.96 16.91
N GLN A 67 -3.11 -5.68 16.80
CA GLN A 67 -2.58 -6.24 15.54
C GLN A 67 -3.01 -7.69 15.31
N ALA A 68 -3.92 -8.24 16.13
CA ALA A 68 -4.86 -9.22 15.60
C ALA A 68 -5.74 -8.48 14.58
N LEU A 69 -5.13 -8.09 13.45
CA LEU A 69 -5.79 -8.15 12.17
C LEU A 69 -6.55 -9.48 12.23
N PRO A 70 -7.86 -9.51 11.91
CA PRO A 70 -8.50 -10.79 11.70
C PRO A 70 -7.50 -11.59 10.88
N GLU A 71 -7.13 -12.79 11.36
CA GLU A 71 -6.43 -13.77 10.53
C GLU A 71 -7.04 -13.58 9.16
N LYS A 72 -6.24 -13.14 8.17
CA LYS A 72 -6.74 -13.02 6.82
C LYS A 72 -7.43 -14.35 6.62
N GLU A 73 -8.76 -14.34 6.62
CA GLU A 73 -9.46 -15.47 6.10
C GLU A 73 -8.93 -15.44 4.68
N GLU A 74 -7.97 -16.29 4.38
CA GLU A 74 -7.64 -16.72 3.03
C GLU A 74 -8.87 -17.49 2.52
N GLY A 75 -10.03 -16.84 2.62
CA GLY A 75 -11.34 -17.31 2.31
C GLY A 75 -11.52 -17.04 0.84
N LYS A 76 -10.85 -17.85 0.01
CA LYS A 76 -11.25 -18.20 -1.38
C LYS A 76 -12.11 -17.12 -2.08
N GLY A 77 -11.55 -15.92 -2.17
CA GLY A 77 -12.14 -14.78 -2.84
C GLY A 77 -11.37 -14.51 -4.12
N ASP A 78 -12.06 -14.07 -5.15
CA ASP A 78 -11.42 -13.69 -6.41
C ASP A 78 -10.66 -12.36 -6.26
N PHE A 79 -11.06 -11.54 -5.28
CA PHE A 79 -10.44 -10.25 -4.94
C PHE A 79 -10.71 -9.86 -3.48
N GLU A 80 -10.17 -8.72 -3.05
CA GLU A 80 -10.51 -8.07 -1.79
C GLU A 80 -10.91 -6.62 -2.11
N PHE A 81 -12.17 -6.27 -1.87
CA PHE A 81 -12.70 -4.94 -2.16
C PHE A 81 -13.41 -4.35 -0.94
N ILE A 82 -12.76 -3.39 -0.29
CA ILE A 82 -13.28 -2.71 0.90
C ILE A 82 -14.29 -1.65 0.47
N ILE A 83 -15.53 -1.78 0.96
CA ILE A 83 -16.62 -0.82 0.74
C ILE A 83 -16.62 0.23 1.86
N ASP A 84 -16.67 -0.21 3.12
CA ASP A 84 -16.66 0.63 4.33
C ASP A 84 -16.03 -0.13 5.53
N ASP A 85 -16.15 0.42 6.74
CA ASP A 85 -15.58 -0.14 7.97
C ASP A 85 -16.16 -1.51 8.39
N HIS A 86 -17.27 -1.93 7.78
CA HIS A 86 -18.02 -3.14 8.14
C HIS A 86 -18.19 -4.12 6.97
N HIS A 87 -17.90 -3.69 5.74
CA HIS A 87 -18.16 -4.48 4.53
C HIS A 87 -16.91 -4.58 3.65
N THR A 88 -16.41 -5.80 3.50
CA THR A 88 -15.38 -6.18 2.53
C THR A 88 -15.94 -7.27 1.62
N TYR A 89 -15.84 -7.07 0.32
CA TYR A 89 -16.34 -7.99 -0.69
C TYR A 89 -15.21 -8.80 -1.28
N HIS A 90 -15.51 -10.07 -1.57
CA HIS A 90 -14.55 -11.05 -2.05
C HIS A 90 -14.94 -11.67 -3.39
N LYS A 91 -16.19 -11.47 -3.84
CA LYS A 91 -16.74 -11.95 -5.11
C LYS A 91 -17.66 -10.90 -5.73
N LEU A 92 -17.82 -10.94 -7.06
CA LEU A 92 -18.76 -10.05 -7.76
C LEU A 92 -20.21 -10.26 -7.30
N SER A 93 -20.56 -11.46 -6.83
CA SER A 93 -21.88 -11.76 -6.25
C SER A 93 -22.17 -11.06 -4.92
N ASP A 94 -21.15 -10.50 -4.27
CA ASP A 94 -21.33 -9.86 -2.97
C ASP A 94 -22.00 -8.49 -3.11
N PHE A 95 -21.84 -7.85 -4.28
CA PHE A 95 -22.47 -6.57 -4.64
C PHE A 95 -23.99 -6.67 -4.61
N LYS A 96 -24.61 -5.73 -3.91
CA LYS A 96 -26.07 -5.56 -3.86
C LYS A 96 -26.56 -4.68 -5.00
N SER A 97 -25.75 -3.73 -5.46
CA SER A 97 -26.05 -2.94 -6.65
C SER A 97 -25.53 -3.64 -7.90
N PRO A 98 -26.40 -4.03 -8.86
CA PRO A 98 -25.96 -4.58 -10.13
C PRO A 98 -25.02 -3.61 -10.88
N THR A 99 -25.31 -2.31 -10.83
CA THR A 99 -24.50 -1.27 -11.45
C THR A 99 -23.11 -1.15 -10.80
N ALA A 100 -23.02 -1.25 -9.48
CA ALA A 100 -21.72 -1.23 -8.79
C ALA A 100 -20.87 -2.45 -9.14
N GLY A 101 -21.50 -3.64 -9.19
CA GLY A 101 -20.85 -4.88 -9.62
C GLY A 101 -20.33 -4.80 -11.05
N GLU A 102 -21.09 -4.25 -11.99
CA GLU A 102 -20.67 -4.04 -13.38
C GLU A 102 -19.48 -3.08 -13.49
N LEU A 103 -19.52 -1.96 -12.77
CA LEU A 103 -18.41 -0.98 -12.73
C LEU A 103 -17.13 -1.62 -12.20
N PHE A 104 -17.24 -2.41 -11.13
CA PHE A 104 -16.08 -3.10 -10.55
C PHE A 104 -15.57 -4.23 -11.46
N ALA A 105 -16.46 -4.99 -12.10
CA ALA A 105 -16.07 -6.00 -13.08
C ALA A 105 -15.28 -5.38 -14.24
N LYS A 106 -15.71 -4.21 -14.75
CA LYS A 106 -14.95 -3.46 -15.76
C LYS A 106 -13.58 -3.05 -15.24
N ALA A 107 -13.49 -2.58 -13.98
CA ALA A 107 -12.22 -2.23 -13.36
C ALA A 107 -11.26 -3.42 -13.28
N LEU A 108 -11.75 -4.62 -12.93
CA LEU A 108 -10.94 -5.85 -12.92
C LEU A 108 -10.40 -6.20 -14.31
N THR A 109 -11.22 -6.13 -15.35
CA THR A 109 -10.75 -6.38 -16.74
C THR A 109 -9.67 -5.38 -17.18
N LEU A 110 -9.83 -4.11 -16.80
CA LEU A 110 -8.81 -3.10 -17.08
C LEU A 110 -7.54 -3.32 -16.26
N GLN A 111 -7.65 -3.83 -15.03
CA GLN A 111 -6.50 -4.20 -14.20
C GLN A 111 -5.68 -5.32 -14.85
N GLU A 112 -6.31 -6.39 -15.36
CA GLU A 112 -5.62 -7.45 -16.10
C GLU A 112 -4.89 -6.90 -17.34
N THR A 113 -5.51 -5.93 -18.02
CA THR A 113 -4.90 -5.25 -19.18
C THR A 113 -3.70 -4.41 -18.76
N LEU A 114 -3.82 -3.67 -17.66
CA LEU A 114 -2.74 -2.87 -17.08
C LEU A 114 -1.54 -3.75 -16.69
N ASP A 115 -1.79 -4.88 -16.03
CA ASP A 115 -0.74 -5.80 -15.59
C ASP A 115 0.03 -6.36 -16.80
N ARG A 116 -0.69 -6.72 -17.88
CA ARG A 116 -0.07 -7.14 -19.14
C ARG A 116 0.78 -6.03 -19.76
N TYR A 117 0.29 -4.80 -19.79
CA TYR A 117 1.03 -3.66 -20.35
C TYR A 117 2.25 -3.31 -19.51
N GLN A 118 2.18 -3.43 -18.19
CA GLN A 118 3.33 -3.24 -17.31
C GLN A 118 4.40 -4.31 -17.53
N ALA A 119 4.00 -5.58 -17.71
CA ALA A 119 4.92 -6.65 -18.06
C ALA A 119 5.59 -6.41 -19.43
N GLU A 120 4.82 -5.99 -20.43
CA GLU A 120 5.36 -5.63 -21.75
C GLU A 120 6.32 -4.44 -21.67
N LEU A 121 5.96 -3.41 -20.91
CA LEU A 121 6.78 -2.23 -20.69
C LEU A 121 8.12 -2.60 -20.03
N ALA A 122 8.10 -3.50 -19.04
CA ALA A 122 9.31 -4.00 -18.39
C ALA A 122 10.22 -4.73 -19.39
N ALA A 123 9.66 -5.64 -20.19
CA ALA A 123 10.42 -6.37 -21.22
C ALA A 123 11.02 -5.42 -22.28
N LYS A 124 10.28 -4.41 -22.73
CA LYS A 124 10.80 -3.43 -23.70
C LYS A 124 11.91 -2.57 -23.10
N ARG A 125 11.82 -2.20 -21.81
CA ARG A 125 12.88 -1.44 -21.12
C ARG A 125 14.16 -2.27 -20.98
N GLU A 126 14.05 -3.56 -20.72
CA GLU A 126 15.19 -4.49 -20.73
C GLU A 126 15.81 -4.57 -22.13
N GLN A 127 14.99 -4.79 -23.16
CA GLN A 127 15.45 -4.80 -24.55
C GLN A 127 16.13 -3.48 -24.96
N TYR A 128 15.61 -2.33 -24.52
CA TYR A 128 16.18 -1.01 -24.79
C TYR A 128 17.58 -0.86 -24.18
N ALA A 129 17.83 -1.45 -23.00
CA ALA A 129 19.13 -1.41 -22.36
C ALA A 129 20.20 -2.13 -23.21
N GLU A 130 19.83 -3.24 -23.85
CA GLU A 130 20.73 -4.13 -24.62
C GLU A 130 20.85 -3.75 -26.12
N SER A 131 19.95 -2.91 -26.63
CA SER A 131 19.83 -2.61 -28.07
C SER A 131 20.91 -1.65 -28.62
N ASN A 132 21.10 -1.66 -29.94
CA ASN A 132 21.92 -0.68 -30.66
C ASN A 132 21.18 0.67 -30.83
N ALA A 133 21.88 1.72 -31.28
CA ALA A 133 21.33 3.08 -31.36
C ALA A 133 20.09 3.23 -32.27
N ALA A 134 19.97 2.44 -33.35
CA ALA A 134 18.83 2.51 -34.26
C ALA A 134 17.58 1.84 -33.66
N ASP A 135 17.77 0.70 -33.00
CA ASP A 135 16.69 -0.05 -32.34
C ASP A 135 16.20 0.67 -31.06
N LYS A 136 17.11 1.38 -30.36
CA LYS A 136 16.74 2.24 -29.23
C LYS A 136 15.70 3.30 -29.59
N ASN A 137 15.85 4.01 -30.71
CA ASN A 137 14.88 5.05 -31.08
C ASN A 137 13.46 4.48 -31.31
N LYS A 138 13.34 3.32 -31.96
CA LYS A 138 12.03 2.66 -32.15
C LYS A 138 11.44 2.16 -30.83
N LEU A 139 12.28 1.60 -29.96
CA LEU A 139 11.86 1.14 -28.64
C LEU A 139 11.46 2.29 -27.73
N ALA A 140 12.14 3.44 -27.81
CA ALA A 140 11.81 4.64 -27.02
C ALA A 140 10.39 5.13 -27.31
N ASP A 141 10.01 5.24 -28.58
CA ASP A 141 8.65 5.67 -28.97
C ASP A 141 7.59 4.69 -28.48
N ALA A 142 7.85 3.38 -28.60
CA ALA A 142 6.93 2.34 -28.13
C ALA A 142 6.80 2.31 -26.60
N ILE A 143 7.92 2.47 -25.87
CA ILE A 143 7.95 2.57 -24.40
C ILE A 143 7.15 3.78 -23.95
N LEU A 144 7.35 4.95 -24.57
CA LEU A 144 6.65 6.18 -24.21
C LEU A 144 5.13 6.06 -24.46
N SER A 145 4.72 5.39 -25.54
CA SER A 145 3.30 5.11 -25.78
C SER A 145 2.71 4.23 -24.69
N LEU A 146 3.36 3.12 -24.37
CA LEU A 146 2.91 2.20 -23.32
C LEU A 146 2.87 2.86 -21.94
N GLU A 147 3.81 3.76 -21.63
CA GLU A 147 3.79 4.55 -20.39
C GLU A 147 2.54 5.43 -20.30
N LYS A 148 2.16 6.08 -21.41
CA LYS A 148 0.93 6.90 -21.44
C LYS A 148 -0.32 6.04 -21.32
N ASP A 149 -0.35 4.89 -22.00
CA ASP A 149 -1.49 3.97 -21.98
C ASP A 149 -1.68 3.36 -20.58
N THR A 150 -0.58 2.95 -19.92
CA THR A 150 -0.62 2.45 -18.54
C THR A 150 -1.06 3.52 -17.54
N GLU A 151 -0.62 4.77 -17.71
CA GLU A 151 -1.08 5.89 -16.87
C GLU A 151 -2.59 6.16 -17.06
N ALA A 152 -3.08 6.13 -18.30
CA ALA A 152 -4.49 6.33 -18.62
C ALA A 152 -5.36 5.20 -18.03
N LEU A 153 -4.95 3.94 -18.21
CA LEU A 153 -5.62 2.77 -17.64
C LEU A 153 -5.67 2.85 -16.11
N TYR A 154 -4.56 3.19 -15.47
CA TYR A 154 -4.51 3.33 -14.01
C TYR A 154 -5.54 4.36 -13.51
N LYS A 155 -5.63 5.52 -14.16
CA LYS A 155 -6.61 6.56 -13.82
C LYS A 155 -8.05 6.08 -14.02
N GLU A 156 -8.33 5.38 -15.13
CA GLU A 156 -9.67 4.85 -15.40
C GLU A 156 -10.07 3.79 -14.36
N ILE A 157 -9.16 2.88 -14.00
CA ILE A 157 -9.39 1.88 -12.95
C ILE A 157 -9.75 2.57 -11.63
N GLN A 158 -8.95 3.55 -11.19
CA GLN A 158 -9.22 4.29 -9.95
C GLN A 158 -10.61 4.96 -9.97
N GLN A 159 -10.99 5.56 -11.10
CA GLN A 159 -12.31 6.17 -11.26
C GLN A 159 -13.44 5.14 -11.18
N LEU A 160 -13.33 4.02 -11.88
CA LEU A 160 -14.35 2.96 -11.86
C LEU A 160 -14.47 2.32 -10.48
N THR A 161 -13.35 2.04 -9.81
CA THR A 161 -13.34 1.50 -8.45
C THR A 161 -14.02 2.46 -7.47
N LEU A 162 -13.76 3.77 -7.57
CA LEU A 162 -14.43 4.77 -6.74
C LEU A 162 -15.94 4.86 -7.04
N GLN A 163 -16.31 4.86 -8.32
CA GLN A 163 -17.71 4.88 -8.73
C GLN A 163 -18.46 3.65 -8.24
N ALA A 164 -17.88 2.45 -8.39
CA ALA A 164 -18.44 1.20 -7.87
C ALA A 164 -18.66 1.28 -6.36
N ARG A 165 -17.66 1.71 -5.58
CA ARG A 165 -17.79 1.88 -4.12
C ARG A 165 -18.92 2.86 -3.77
N ASN A 166 -18.96 4.02 -4.41
CA ASN A 166 -19.95 5.04 -4.11
C ASN A 166 -21.38 4.60 -4.45
N GLU A 167 -21.56 3.90 -5.58
CA GLU A 167 -22.88 3.35 -5.95
C GLU A 167 -23.32 2.25 -4.99
N GLU A 168 -22.41 1.40 -4.53
CA GLU A 168 -22.72 0.38 -3.53
C GLU A 168 -23.14 1.00 -2.20
N ILE A 169 -22.38 1.98 -1.69
CA ILE A 169 -22.71 2.71 -0.45
C ILE A 169 -24.09 3.40 -0.57
N ARG A 170 -24.38 4.02 -1.71
CA ARG A 170 -25.69 4.65 -1.97
C ARG A 170 -26.82 3.65 -1.95
N ASN A 171 -26.60 2.46 -2.53
CA ASN A 171 -27.59 1.39 -2.55
C ASN A 171 -27.85 0.81 -1.15
N MET A 172 -26.81 0.68 -0.32
CA MET A 172 -26.92 0.22 1.06
C MET A 172 -27.57 1.24 2.01
N SER A 173 -27.46 2.52 1.69
CA SER A 173 -28.04 3.61 2.50
C SER A 173 -29.52 3.90 2.17
N ARG A 174 -30.10 3.19 1.20
CA ARG A 174 -31.52 3.28 0.82
C ARG A 174 -32.35 2.24 1.55
#